data_AF-A0A9D1K9D1-F1
#
_entry.id   AF-A0A9D1K9D1-F1
#
_cell.length_a   1.000
_cell.length_b   1.000
_cell.length_c   1.000
_cell.angle_alpha   90.00
_cell.angle_beta   90.00
_cell.angle_gamma   90.00
#
_symmetry.space_group_name_H-M   'P 1'
#
loop_
_entity.id
_entity.type
_entity.pdbx_description
1 polymer ?
#
loop_
_entity_poly.entity_id
_entity_poly.type
_entity_poly.pdbx_seq_one_letter_code
_entity_poly.pdbx_strand_id
1 'polypeptide(L)'
;PERPPALPQVIEAINAADMIVLGPGSLYTSIMPNLLTEGVAQAVAESDAFKVYVLNVMTQDGETEGYTASDHIGALFSNSGERLFDWCLANDREIPAELREKYEKEGAEPVYVDEREVHELGVGLLRAPVAGWASGYVRHDPDALAKELLRLYHEKSHTRVYG
;
A
#
# COMPACT_ATOMS: atom_id res chain seq x y z
N PRO A 1 -22.26 -13.37 -6.49
CA PRO A 1 -22.09 -12.38 -7.58
C PRO A 1 -20.60 -12.18 -7.87
N GLU A 2 -20.20 -12.11 -9.14
CA GLU A 2 -18.78 -11.93 -9.52
C GLU A 2 -18.23 -10.56 -9.10
N ARG A 3 -19.09 -9.53 -9.09
CA ARG A 3 -18.79 -8.20 -8.53
C ARG A 3 -20.00 -7.71 -7.75
N PRO A 4 -19.98 -7.76 -6.41
CA PRO A 4 -21.08 -7.19 -5.62
C PRO A 4 -21.08 -5.66 -5.76
N PRO A 5 -22.26 -5.01 -5.81
CA PRO A 5 -22.34 -3.56 -5.79
C PRO A 5 -21.80 -3.01 -4.47
N ALA A 6 -21.01 -1.95 -4.53
CA ALA A 6 -20.62 -1.21 -3.33
C ALA A 6 -21.86 -0.61 -2.64
N LEU A 7 -21.82 -0.54 -1.31
CA LEU A 7 -22.78 0.27 -0.58
C LEU A 7 -22.59 1.75 -0.96
N PRO A 8 -23.66 2.53 -1.18
CA PRO A 8 -23.52 3.95 -1.55
C PRO A 8 -22.62 4.75 -0.60
N GLN A 9 -22.67 4.43 0.70
CA GLN A 9 -21.85 5.08 1.73
C GLN A 9 -20.33 4.87 1.52
N VAL A 10 -19.93 3.77 0.86
CA VAL A 10 -18.52 3.53 0.52
C VAL A 10 -18.06 4.52 -0.55
N ILE A 11 -18.87 4.72 -1.58
CA ILE A 11 -18.56 5.65 -2.67
C ILE A 11 -18.58 7.09 -2.15
N GLU A 12 -19.55 7.45 -1.31
CA GLU A 12 -19.60 8.76 -0.64
C GLU A 12 -18.36 9.01 0.22
N ALA A 13 -17.90 8.02 0.99
CA ALA A 13 -16.70 8.13 1.82
C ALA A 13 -15.43 8.31 0.97
N ILE A 14 -15.31 7.59 -0.15
CA ILE A 14 -14.17 7.74 -1.08
C ILE A 14 -14.15 9.14 -1.70
N ASN A 15 -15.31 9.66 -2.10
CA ASN A 15 -15.43 10.98 -2.72
C ASN A 15 -15.17 12.12 -1.72
N ALA A 16 -15.48 11.92 -0.43
CA ALA A 16 -15.26 12.90 0.62
C ALA A 16 -13.86 12.80 1.27
N ALA A 17 -13.06 11.80 0.91
CA ALA A 17 -11.78 11.56 1.55
C ALA A 17 -10.73 12.62 1.18
N ASP A 18 -10.03 13.12 2.18
CA ASP A 18 -8.81 13.92 1.99
C ASP A 18 -7.59 13.05 1.60
N MET A 19 -7.61 11.79 2.07
CA MET A 19 -6.54 10.81 1.88
C MET A 19 -7.16 9.41 1.79
N ILE A 20 -6.66 8.61 0.85
CA ILE A 20 -7.02 7.20 0.69
C ILE A 20 -5.76 6.37 0.87
N VAL A 21 -5.80 5.44 1.81
CA VAL A 21 -4.70 4.54 2.13
C VAL A 21 -5.08 3.13 1.69
N LEU A 22 -4.32 2.57 0.76
CA LEU A 22 -4.46 1.18 0.35
C LEU A 22 -3.49 0.33 1.17
N GLY A 23 -4.01 -0.57 1.99
CA GLY A 23 -3.22 -1.42 2.87
C GLY A 23 -2.80 -0.75 4.19
N PRO A 24 -1.86 -1.34 4.94
CA PRO A 24 -1.19 -2.61 4.62
C PRO A 24 -2.15 -3.81 4.71
N GLY A 25 -1.81 -4.92 4.07
CA GLY A 25 -2.62 -6.15 4.11
C GLY A 25 -2.26 -7.13 3.00
N SER A 26 -2.76 -8.36 3.10
CA SER A 26 -2.57 -9.36 2.05
C SER A 26 -3.04 -8.83 0.70
N LEU A 27 -2.18 -8.96 -0.31
CA LEU A 27 -2.42 -8.36 -1.61
C LEU A 27 -3.70 -8.91 -2.26
N TYR A 28 -3.81 -10.23 -2.35
CA TYR A 28 -4.89 -10.90 -3.07
C TYR A 28 -6.09 -11.22 -2.19
N THR A 29 -5.89 -11.38 -0.88
CA THR A 29 -6.95 -11.79 0.05
C THR A 29 -7.51 -10.64 0.91
N SER A 30 -6.88 -9.46 0.91
CA SER A 30 -7.36 -8.29 1.67
C SER A 30 -7.52 -7.03 0.83
N ILE A 31 -6.50 -6.61 0.07
CA ILE A 31 -6.54 -5.33 -0.66
C ILE A 31 -7.35 -5.47 -1.94
N MET A 32 -6.97 -6.41 -2.81
CA MET A 32 -7.60 -6.61 -4.11
C MET A 32 -9.11 -6.90 -4.04
N PRO A 33 -9.63 -7.72 -3.10
CA PRO A 33 -11.08 -7.97 -3.01
C PRO A 33 -11.91 -6.71 -2.76
N ASN A 34 -11.38 -5.75 -1.99
CA ASN A 34 -12.08 -4.48 -1.76
C ASN A 34 -12.16 -3.64 -3.05
N LEU A 35 -11.09 -3.61 -3.83
CA LEU A 35 -11.05 -2.86 -5.10
C LEU A 35 -11.93 -3.50 -6.18
N LEU A 36 -12.07 -4.83 -6.19
CA LEU A 36 -12.92 -5.56 -7.14
C LEU A 36 -14.43 -5.42 -6.86
N THR A 37 -14.81 -4.79 -5.74
CA THR A 37 -16.20 -4.41 -5.48
C THR A 37 -16.64 -3.34 -6.49
N GLU A 38 -17.81 -3.53 -7.09
CA GLU A 38 -18.26 -2.69 -8.20
C GLU A 38 -18.32 -1.21 -7.82
N GLY A 39 -17.67 -0.37 -8.62
CA GLY A 39 -17.57 1.08 -8.42
C GLY A 39 -16.43 1.55 -7.51
N VAL A 40 -15.84 0.67 -6.68
CA VAL A 40 -14.81 1.08 -5.71
C VAL A 40 -13.53 1.53 -6.40
N ALA A 41 -12.95 0.72 -7.28
CA ALA A 41 -11.70 1.07 -7.94
C ALA A 41 -11.83 2.35 -8.80
N GLN A 42 -12.97 2.52 -9.47
CA GLN A 42 -13.27 3.71 -10.25
C GLN A 42 -13.34 4.96 -9.35
N ALA A 43 -14.09 4.89 -8.24
CA ALA A 43 -14.19 6.01 -7.30
C ALA A 43 -12.82 6.37 -6.70
N VAL A 44 -11.99 5.38 -6.37
CA VAL A 44 -10.61 5.62 -5.89
C VAL A 44 -9.77 6.31 -6.96
N ALA A 45 -9.81 5.81 -8.20
CA ALA A 45 -9.04 6.39 -9.31
C ALA A 45 -9.45 7.85 -9.60
N GLU A 46 -10.75 8.14 -9.60
CA GLU A 46 -11.32 9.47 -9.88
C GLU A 46 -11.19 10.46 -8.71
N SER A 47 -10.92 10.00 -7.49
CA SER A 47 -10.80 10.85 -6.30
C SER A 47 -9.58 11.79 -6.35
N ASP A 48 -9.78 13.03 -5.93
CA ASP A 48 -8.75 14.07 -5.76
C ASP A 48 -7.98 13.96 -4.42
N ALA A 49 -8.30 12.93 -3.63
CA ALA A 49 -7.64 12.61 -2.36
C ALA A 49 -6.15 12.32 -2.57
N PHE A 50 -5.36 12.54 -1.52
CA PHE A 50 -3.99 12.01 -1.49
C PHE A 50 -4.02 10.48 -1.41
N LYS A 51 -3.66 9.78 -2.49
CA LYS A 51 -3.75 8.31 -2.60
C LYS A 51 -2.38 7.66 -2.41
N VAL A 52 -2.26 6.79 -1.41
CA VAL A 52 -1.01 6.08 -1.10
C VAL A 52 -1.26 4.59 -0.90
N TYR A 53 -0.41 3.77 -1.50
CA TYR A 53 -0.31 2.35 -1.22
C TYR A 53 0.76 2.11 -0.14
N VAL A 54 0.42 1.36 0.92
CA VAL A 54 1.37 0.94 1.95
C VAL A 54 1.86 -0.46 1.57
N LEU A 55 3.11 -0.53 1.11
CA LEU A 55 3.74 -1.77 0.66
C LEU A 55 3.95 -2.72 1.84
N ASN A 56 3.68 -4.01 1.63
CA ASN A 56 3.97 -5.02 2.64
C ASN A 56 5.47 -5.06 2.96
N VAL A 57 5.81 -5.26 4.24
CA VAL A 57 7.22 -5.29 4.70
C VAL A 57 7.90 -6.59 4.28
N MET A 58 7.15 -7.69 4.29
CA MET A 58 7.58 -9.05 3.96
C MET A 58 6.67 -9.62 2.88
N THR A 59 7.21 -10.53 2.05
CA THR A 59 6.42 -11.39 1.18
C THR A 59 5.57 -12.36 2.00
N GLN A 60 4.53 -12.91 1.37
CA GLN A 60 3.61 -13.86 2.00
C GLN A 60 3.60 -15.17 1.22
N ASP A 61 3.84 -16.26 1.93
CA ASP A 61 3.71 -17.63 1.42
C ASP A 61 2.30 -17.87 0.86
N GLY A 62 2.23 -18.44 -0.33
CA GLY A 62 1.04 -18.68 -1.13
C GLY A 62 0.43 -17.46 -1.84
N GLU A 63 0.99 -16.25 -1.67
CA GLU A 63 0.44 -15.02 -2.28
C GLU A 63 1.48 -14.20 -3.08
N THR A 64 2.65 -13.90 -2.52
CA THR A 64 3.56 -12.89 -3.09
C THR A 64 5.03 -13.31 -3.02
N GLU A 65 5.33 -14.60 -3.13
CA GLU A 65 6.71 -15.09 -3.12
C GLU A 65 7.53 -14.52 -4.28
N GLY A 66 8.70 -13.96 -3.96
CA GLY A 66 9.58 -13.31 -4.93
C GLY A 66 9.06 -11.99 -5.50
N TYR A 67 7.91 -11.48 -5.02
CA TYR A 67 7.38 -10.21 -5.50
C TYR A 67 8.25 -9.04 -5.04
N THR A 68 8.52 -8.13 -5.97
CA THR A 68 9.08 -6.80 -5.69
C THR A 68 7.99 -5.78 -5.40
N ALA A 69 8.38 -4.55 -5.05
CA ALA A 69 7.46 -3.44 -4.91
C ALA A 69 6.69 -3.16 -6.21
N SER A 70 7.36 -3.21 -7.37
CA SER A 70 6.72 -3.02 -8.67
C SER A 70 5.78 -4.17 -9.02
N ASP A 71 6.06 -5.41 -8.62
CA ASP A 71 5.13 -6.55 -8.80
C ASP A 71 3.84 -6.34 -8.02
N HIS A 72 3.93 -5.88 -6.76
CA HIS A 72 2.75 -5.53 -5.95
C HIS A 72 1.89 -4.45 -6.61
N ILE A 73 2.53 -3.37 -7.07
CA ILE A 73 1.84 -2.24 -7.72
C ILE A 73 1.23 -2.69 -9.05
N GLY A 74 2.00 -3.40 -9.86
CA GLY A 74 1.57 -3.94 -11.15
C GLY A 74 0.38 -4.87 -11.02
N ALA A 75 0.36 -5.73 -10.00
CA ALA A 75 -0.78 -6.60 -9.71
C ALA A 75 -2.04 -5.80 -9.36
N LEU A 76 -1.95 -4.75 -8.54
CA LEU A 76 -3.09 -3.87 -8.24
C LEU A 76 -3.60 -3.16 -9.50
N PHE A 77 -2.70 -2.56 -10.27
CA PHE A 77 -3.09 -1.81 -11.48
C PHE A 77 -3.70 -2.72 -12.54
N SER A 78 -3.13 -3.90 -12.76
CA SER A 78 -3.63 -4.85 -13.77
C SER A 78 -5.01 -5.40 -13.43
N ASN A 79 -5.34 -5.56 -12.14
CA ASN A 79 -6.62 -6.14 -11.71
C ASN A 79 -7.71 -5.10 -11.45
N SER A 80 -7.34 -3.90 -11.02
CA SER A 80 -8.27 -2.89 -10.50
C SER A 80 -8.24 -1.56 -11.27
N GLY A 81 -7.40 -1.44 -12.30
CA GLY A 81 -7.28 -0.24 -13.14
C GLY A 81 -6.01 0.54 -12.85
N GLU A 82 -5.52 1.27 -13.86
CA GLU A 82 -4.33 2.11 -13.73
C GLU A 82 -4.59 3.33 -12.83
N ARG A 83 -3.54 3.86 -12.21
CA ARG A 83 -3.56 5.11 -11.41
C ARG A 83 -4.48 5.10 -10.18
N LEU A 84 -4.57 3.95 -9.51
CA LEU A 84 -5.28 3.84 -8.21
C LEU A 84 -4.63 4.69 -7.11
N PHE A 85 -3.33 4.93 -7.22
CA PHE A 85 -2.55 5.74 -6.31
C PHE A 85 -1.32 6.30 -7.01
N ASP A 86 -0.84 7.43 -6.49
CA ASP A 86 0.34 8.12 -7.03
C ASP A 86 1.60 7.81 -6.22
N TRP A 87 1.44 7.29 -5.00
CA TRP A 87 2.54 7.08 -4.05
C TRP A 87 2.53 5.66 -3.47
N CYS A 88 3.72 5.11 -3.29
CA CYS A 88 3.96 3.86 -2.56
C CYS A 88 4.83 4.16 -1.34
N LEU A 89 4.36 3.84 -0.15
CA LEU A 89 5.10 3.93 1.11
C LEU A 89 5.72 2.58 1.44
N ALA A 90 7.06 2.53 1.43
CA ALA A 90 7.84 1.36 1.79
C ALA A 90 8.58 1.57 3.13
N ASN A 91 8.72 0.50 3.90
CA ASN A 91 9.53 0.52 5.10
C ASN A 91 11.03 0.64 4.78
N ASP A 92 11.75 1.50 5.50
CA ASP A 92 13.23 1.58 5.46
C ASP A 92 13.91 1.20 6.77
N ARG A 93 13.14 0.81 7.80
CA ARG A 93 13.70 0.31 9.04
C ARG A 93 14.34 -1.04 8.80
N GLU A 94 15.64 -1.14 9.09
CA GLU A 94 16.37 -2.39 8.98
C GLU A 94 15.76 -3.47 9.90
N ILE A 95 15.47 -4.63 9.32
CA ILE A 95 14.93 -5.79 10.02
C ILE A 95 16.11 -6.55 10.64
N PRO A 96 16.08 -6.84 11.96
CA PRO A 96 17.13 -7.61 12.62
C PRO A 96 17.39 -8.95 11.93
N ALA A 97 18.66 -9.32 11.77
CA ALA A 97 19.08 -10.54 11.08
C ALA A 97 18.42 -11.81 11.63
N GLU A 98 18.28 -11.92 12.96
CA GLU A 98 17.62 -13.06 13.62
C GLU A 98 16.15 -13.23 13.19
N LEU A 99 15.43 -12.11 13.01
CA LEU A 99 14.06 -12.14 12.53
C LEU A 99 14.03 -12.50 11.04
N ARG A 100 14.91 -11.89 10.23
CA ARG A 100 14.99 -12.22 8.80
C ARG A 100 15.25 -13.71 8.57
N GLU A 101 16.22 -14.30 9.29
CA GLU A 101 16.51 -15.74 9.20
C GLU A 101 15.33 -16.63 9.62
N LYS A 102 14.52 -16.17 10.58
CA LYS A 102 13.29 -16.88 10.97
C LYS A 102 12.27 -16.87 9.84
N TYR A 103 12.05 -15.72 9.21
CA TYR A 103 11.11 -15.59 8.09
C TYR A 103 11.58 -16.34 6.84
N GLU A 104 12.89 -16.32 6.54
CA GLU A 104 13.46 -17.07 5.41
C GLU A 104 13.20 -18.58 5.54
N LYS A 105 13.26 -19.13 6.76
CA LYS A 105 12.93 -20.55 7.04
C LYS A 105 11.43 -20.86 6.83
N GLU A 106 10.59 -19.85 6.90
CA GLU A 106 9.14 -19.93 6.66
C GLU A 106 8.78 -19.55 5.21
N GLY A 107 9.78 -19.35 4.33
CA GLY A 107 9.57 -19.02 2.91
C GLY A 107 9.25 -17.55 2.63
N ALA A 108 9.36 -16.67 3.63
CA ALA A 108 9.07 -15.25 3.51
C ALA A 108 10.34 -14.41 3.59
N GLU A 109 10.41 -13.34 2.81
CA GLU A 109 11.57 -12.46 2.70
C GLU A 109 11.12 -10.98 2.70
N PRO A 110 11.99 -10.03 3.07
CA PRO A 110 11.66 -8.62 2.94
C PRO A 110 11.34 -8.27 1.48
N VAL A 111 10.25 -7.52 1.24
CA VAL A 111 9.88 -7.11 -0.12
C VAL A 111 10.99 -6.22 -0.69
N TYR A 112 11.54 -6.61 -1.84
CA TYR A 112 12.56 -5.84 -2.52
C TYR A 112 11.96 -4.59 -3.17
N VAL A 113 12.54 -3.42 -2.88
CA VAL A 113 12.07 -2.13 -3.41
C VAL A 113 12.90 -1.74 -4.64
N ASP A 114 12.39 -2.13 -5.79
CA ASP A 114 12.91 -1.87 -7.14
C ASP A 114 12.46 -0.50 -7.65
N GLU A 115 13.12 0.54 -7.15
CA GLU A 115 12.73 1.95 -7.30
C GLU A 115 12.58 2.40 -8.77
N ARG A 116 13.43 1.91 -9.68
CA ARG A 116 13.34 2.27 -11.09
C ARG A 116 12.04 1.76 -11.71
N GLU A 117 11.71 0.50 -11.47
CA GLU A 117 10.52 -0.17 -11.99
C GLU A 117 9.24 0.44 -11.40
N VAL A 118 9.25 0.79 -10.10
CA VAL A 118 8.17 1.56 -9.47
C VAL A 118 7.94 2.91 -10.17
N HIS A 119 9.01 3.62 -10.49
CA HIS A 119 8.93 4.89 -11.23
C HIS A 119 8.44 4.72 -12.66
N GLU A 120 8.81 3.64 -13.35
CA GLU A 120 8.33 3.32 -14.71
C GLU A 120 6.81 3.05 -14.72
N LEU A 121 6.23 2.58 -13.61
CA LEU A 121 4.79 2.47 -13.40
C LEU A 121 4.10 3.82 -13.11
N GLY A 122 4.85 4.93 -13.07
CA GLY A 122 4.34 6.26 -12.77
C GLY A 122 4.06 6.52 -11.29
N VAL A 123 4.58 5.69 -10.39
CA VAL A 123 4.37 5.80 -8.94
C VAL A 123 5.60 6.42 -8.27
N GLY A 124 5.37 7.37 -7.36
CA GLY A 124 6.40 7.92 -6.50
C GLY A 124 6.69 7.03 -5.29
N LEU A 125 7.97 6.86 -4.95
CA LEU A 125 8.38 6.09 -3.79
C LEU A 125 8.59 6.97 -2.55
N LEU A 126 8.00 6.57 -1.43
CA LEU A 126 8.19 7.15 -0.11
C LEU A 126 8.82 6.10 0.80
N ARG A 127 9.79 6.49 1.62
CA ARG A 127 10.48 5.61 2.55
C ARG A 127 10.41 6.19 3.96
N ALA A 128 10.05 5.35 4.92
CA ALA A 128 10.02 5.72 6.33
C ALA A 128 10.14 4.49 7.25
N PRO A 129 10.55 4.68 8.51
CA PRO A 129 10.77 3.57 9.44
C PRO A 129 9.45 3.14 10.08
N VAL A 130 8.58 2.53 9.28
CA VAL A 130 7.19 2.20 9.65
C VAL A 130 7.00 0.76 10.10
N ALA A 131 8.04 -0.07 10.08
CA ALA A 131 7.98 -1.44 10.62
C ALA A 131 8.26 -1.51 12.13
N GLY A 132 7.68 -2.53 12.77
CA GLY A 132 7.91 -2.90 14.16
C GLY A 132 7.72 -4.40 14.37
N TRP A 133 8.21 -4.90 15.50
CA TRP A 133 8.24 -6.33 15.83
C TRP A 133 7.95 -6.61 17.31
N ALA A 134 7.23 -5.71 17.98
CA ALA A 134 6.86 -5.88 19.39
C ALA A 134 6.03 -7.15 19.67
N SER A 135 5.34 -7.69 18.66
CA SER A 135 4.61 -8.96 18.75
C SER A 135 5.45 -10.21 18.43
N GLY A 136 6.74 -10.08 18.15
CA GLY A 136 7.58 -11.18 17.69
C GLY A 136 7.45 -11.51 16.19
N TYR A 137 6.74 -10.67 15.44
CA TYR A 137 6.55 -10.77 13.99
C TYR A 137 6.82 -9.40 13.36
N VAL A 138 7.46 -9.37 12.19
CA VAL A 138 7.68 -8.16 11.39
C VAL A 138 6.35 -7.72 10.79
N ARG A 139 5.92 -6.50 11.13
CA ARG A 139 4.70 -5.86 10.61
C ARG A 139 4.85 -4.35 10.64
N HIS A 140 3.87 -3.62 10.12
CA HIS A 140 3.82 -2.19 10.35
C HIS A 140 3.58 -1.90 11.85
N ASP A 141 4.34 -0.94 12.37
CA ASP A 141 4.08 -0.31 13.65
C ASP A 141 2.94 0.72 13.45
N PRO A 142 1.78 0.55 14.12
CA PRO A 142 0.61 1.41 13.87
C PRO A 142 0.88 2.89 14.15
N ASP A 143 1.64 3.20 15.19
CA ASP A 143 1.91 4.58 15.59
C ASP A 143 2.90 5.24 14.63
N ALA A 144 3.96 4.52 14.24
CA ALA A 144 4.92 5.01 13.26
C ALA A 144 4.27 5.23 11.88
N LEU A 145 3.44 4.28 11.43
CA LEU A 145 2.74 4.38 10.15
C LEU A 145 1.74 5.54 10.16
N ALA A 146 0.90 5.66 11.19
CA ALA A 146 -0.07 6.76 11.29
C ALA A 146 0.62 8.14 11.33
N LYS A 147 1.70 8.27 12.11
CA LYS A 147 2.49 9.50 12.18
C LYS A 147 3.03 9.88 10.80
N GLU A 148 3.53 8.92 10.05
CA GLU A 148 4.11 9.16 8.74
C GLU A 148 3.05 9.54 7.69
N LEU A 149 1.92 8.84 7.66
CA LEU A 149 0.81 9.17 6.75
C LEU A 149 0.28 10.59 6.99
N LEU A 150 0.13 11.00 8.27
CA LEU A 150 -0.27 12.35 8.62
C LEU A 150 0.77 13.40 8.22
N ARG A 151 2.07 13.11 8.41
CA ARG A 151 3.16 13.99 7.96
C ARG A 151 3.08 14.23 6.45
N LEU A 152 2.95 13.15 5.67
CA LEU A 152 2.85 13.20 4.21
C LEU A 152 1.63 13.99 3.73
N TYR A 153 0.48 13.77 4.37
CA TYR A 153 -0.74 14.52 4.08
C TYR A 153 -0.54 16.03 4.32
N HIS A 154 0.06 16.42 5.45
CA HIS A 154 0.31 17.83 5.76
C HIS A 154 1.28 18.50 4.77
N GLU A 155 2.37 17.84 4.39
CA GLU A 155 3.34 18.39 3.43
C GLU A 155 2.73 18.62 2.04
N LYS A 156 1.88 17.70 1.58
CA LYS A 156 1.19 17.83 0.29
C LYS A 156 0.06 18.87 0.34
N SER A 157 -0.65 18.97 1.46
CA SER A 157 -1.67 20.00 1.66
C SER A 157 -1.10 21.42 1.54
N HIS A 158 0.12 21.65 2.03
CA HIS A 158 0.77 22.97 1.99
C HIS A 158 1.28 23.35 0.60
N THR A 159 1.60 22.36 -0.24
CA THR A 159 1.97 22.59 -1.64
C THR A 159 0.76 23.02 -2.48
N ARG A 160 -0.46 22.61 -2.11
CA ARG A 160 -1.73 22.95 -2.78
C ARG A 160 -2.21 24.40 -2.53
N VAL A 161 -1.66 25.12 -1.53
CA VAL A 161 -2.10 26.48 -1.15
C VAL A 161 -1.44 27.58 -2.01
N TYR A 162 -0.47 27.24 -2.86
CA TYR A 162 0.24 28.19 -3.74
C TYR A 162 0.07 27.92 -5.25
N GLY A 163 -0.93 27.11 -5.65
CA GLY A 163 -1.26 26.81 -7.04
C GLY A 163 -2.46 27.60 -7.55
#